data_AF-A0A2C9L7G7-F1
#
_entry.id   AF-A0A2C9L7G7-F1
#
_cell.length_a   1.000
_cell.length_b   1.000
_cell.length_c   1.000
_cell.angle_alpha   90.00
_cell.angle_beta   90.00
_cell.angle_gamma   90.00
#
_symmetry.space_group_name_H-M   'P 1'
#
loop_
_entity.id
_entity.type
_entity.pdbx_description
1 polymer ?
#
loop_
_entity_poly.entity_id
_entity_poly.type
_entity_poly.pdbx_seq_one_letter_code
_entity_poly.pdbx_strand_id
1 'polypeptide(L)'
;MTSTSYSSDLNQTGLTTKTVIATPASADPLVSDFVYNLVSYIILRSVVQVVLRVLGICANVINILVFMKAGPVDSVTAGFLGLAVADLCFLMIFLASIALIIMEKSFAVYSYIDLSSLSFVISMYPIMFGDVSYLITTYLAIQKACCVAIPLRFKNVFTRTRSIAVVISTYVVALVYYCPIFVSMALDLQPFRSTKSNSVKLYLLLSPLTRELIRLFRLINKT
;
A
#
# COMPACT_ATOMS: atom_id res chain seq x y z
N MET A 1 -32.73 20.88 -67.88
CA MET A 1 -33.70 20.04 -68.61
C MET A 1 -33.55 18.61 -68.11
N THR A 2 -34.67 17.87 -67.98
CA THR A 2 -34.83 16.39 -68.09
C THR A 2 -33.64 15.47 -67.75
N SER A 3 -33.69 14.59 -66.73
CA SER A 3 -34.50 13.33 -66.60
C SER A 3 -34.07 12.24 -67.61
N THR A 4 -34.05 10.91 -67.33
CA THR A 4 -34.66 10.12 -66.23
C THR A 4 -34.04 8.70 -66.09
N SER A 5 -34.21 8.08 -64.91
CA SER A 5 -34.66 6.67 -64.62
C SER A 5 -33.86 5.38 -64.88
N TYR A 6 -33.91 4.49 -63.86
CA TYR A 6 -33.92 2.99 -63.86
C TYR A 6 -32.61 2.26 -64.26
N SER A 7 -32.07 1.32 -63.45
CA SER A 7 -32.50 -0.08 -63.10
C SER A 7 -32.22 -1.08 -64.24
N SER A 8 -31.75 -2.31 -64.01
CA SER A 8 -31.53 -3.10 -62.77
C SER A 8 -30.06 -3.64 -62.72
N ASP A 9 -29.63 -4.84 -62.28
CA ASP A 9 -30.25 -6.05 -61.69
C ASP A 9 -29.21 -6.91 -60.90
N LEU A 10 -29.60 -8.10 -60.45
CA LEU A 10 -28.83 -9.07 -59.65
C LEU A 10 -27.79 -9.88 -60.45
N ASN A 11 -26.63 -10.15 -59.83
CA ASN A 11 -25.96 -11.45 -60.00
C ASN A 11 -25.12 -11.83 -58.76
N GLN A 12 -25.59 -12.81 -57.98
CA GLN A 12 -24.75 -13.59 -57.07
C GLN A 12 -24.47 -14.96 -57.69
N THR A 13 -23.19 -15.29 -57.90
CA THR A 13 -22.54 -16.53 -57.40
C THR A 13 -21.10 -16.62 -57.93
N GLY A 14 -20.13 -16.30 -57.08
CA GLY A 14 -18.70 -16.35 -57.42
C GLY A 14 -17.87 -16.60 -56.16
N LEU A 15 -17.32 -17.81 -56.04
CA LEU A 15 -16.68 -18.30 -54.81
C LEU A 15 -15.36 -17.55 -54.54
N THR A 16 -15.33 -16.70 -53.52
CA THR A 16 -14.06 -16.20 -52.93
C THR A 16 -13.99 -16.51 -51.44
N THR A 17 -12.91 -17.19 -51.08
CA THR A 17 -12.60 -17.70 -49.74
C THR A 17 -12.65 -16.61 -48.67
N LYS A 18 -13.71 -16.58 -47.86
CA LYS A 18 -13.60 -15.97 -46.53
C LYS A 18 -12.75 -16.88 -45.65
N THR A 19 -11.45 -16.58 -45.60
CA THR A 19 -10.54 -17.16 -44.61
C THR A 19 -11.00 -16.71 -43.23
N VAL A 20 -11.85 -17.51 -42.58
CA VAL A 20 -12.20 -17.32 -41.18
C VAL A 20 -10.94 -17.65 -40.38
N ILE A 21 -10.13 -16.62 -40.13
CA ILE A 21 -9.12 -16.66 -39.08
C ILE A 21 -9.91 -16.88 -37.80
N ALA A 22 -9.90 -18.11 -37.31
CA ALA A 22 -10.47 -18.42 -36.02
C ALA A 22 -9.64 -17.67 -34.97
N THR A 23 -10.15 -16.53 -34.50
CA THR A 23 -9.65 -15.88 -33.30
C THR A 23 -9.61 -16.97 -32.22
N PRO A 24 -8.44 -17.25 -31.59
CA PRO A 24 -8.39 -18.27 -30.56
C PRO A 24 -9.40 -17.89 -29.49
N ALA A 25 -10.28 -18.82 -29.12
CA ALA A 25 -11.41 -18.55 -28.25
C ALA A 25 -10.89 -17.89 -26.96
N SER A 26 -11.20 -16.61 -26.79
CA SER A 26 -10.86 -15.86 -25.59
C SER A 26 -11.60 -16.52 -24.44
N ALA A 27 -10.87 -17.26 -23.60
CA ALA A 27 -11.46 -17.98 -22.49
C ALA A 27 -12.27 -17.01 -21.64
N ASP A 28 -13.58 -17.24 -21.53
CA ASP A 28 -14.48 -16.36 -20.80
C ASP A 28 -13.94 -16.17 -19.38
N PRO A 29 -13.65 -14.93 -18.94
CA PRO A 29 -13.02 -14.72 -17.65
C PRO A 29 -13.97 -15.20 -16.54
N LEU A 30 -13.53 -16.21 -15.77
CA LEU A 30 -14.36 -16.89 -14.75
C LEU A 30 -14.93 -15.94 -13.68
N VAL A 31 -14.43 -14.71 -13.60
CA VAL A 31 -15.01 -13.62 -12.81
C VAL A 31 -15.16 -12.40 -13.72
N SER A 32 -16.39 -11.92 -13.89
CA SER A 32 -16.65 -10.64 -14.56
C SER A 32 -16.00 -9.48 -13.80
N ASP A 33 -15.37 -8.54 -14.52
CA ASP A 33 -14.71 -7.36 -13.94
C ASP A 33 -15.60 -6.58 -12.97
N PHE A 34 -16.93 -6.55 -13.21
CA PHE A 34 -17.88 -5.92 -12.30
C PHE A 34 -17.91 -6.60 -10.92
N VAL A 35 -17.94 -7.94 -10.90
CA VAL A 35 -17.91 -8.74 -9.67
C VAL A 35 -16.56 -8.60 -8.98
N TYR A 36 -15.46 -8.63 -9.74
CA TYR A 36 -14.12 -8.41 -9.21
C TYR A 36 -14.00 -7.03 -8.52
N ASN A 37 -14.46 -5.96 -9.16
CA ASN A 37 -14.40 -4.61 -8.60
C ASN A 37 -15.32 -4.46 -7.37
N LEU A 38 -16.55 -4.99 -7.42
CA LEU A 38 -17.49 -4.95 -6.29
C LEU A 38 -16.93 -5.66 -5.05
N VAL A 39 -16.39 -6.87 -5.21
CA VAL A 39 -15.86 -7.66 -4.08
C VAL A 39 -14.52 -7.10 -3.60
N SER A 40 -13.56 -6.87 -4.50
CA SER A 40 -12.19 -6.47 -4.09
C SER A 40 -12.09 -5.01 -3.63
N TYR A 41 -12.81 -4.09 -4.28
CA TYR A 41 -12.66 -2.65 -4.04
C TYR A 41 -13.65 -2.12 -3.01
N ILE A 42 -14.93 -2.49 -3.12
CA ILE A 42 -15.97 -2.00 -2.21
C ILE A 42 -15.99 -2.85 -0.93
N ILE A 43 -16.16 -4.17 -1.02
CA ILE A 43 -16.32 -5.01 0.18
C ILE A 43 -14.99 -5.15 0.93
N LEU A 44 -13.94 -5.69 0.29
CA LEU A 44 -12.68 -6.01 0.97
C LEU A 44 -11.86 -4.76 1.33
N ARG A 45 -11.51 -3.89 0.37
CA ARG A 45 -10.66 -2.72 0.63
C ARG A 45 -11.34 -1.62 1.45
N SER A 46 -12.65 -1.42 1.31
CA SER A 46 -13.34 -0.32 2.00
C SER A 46 -13.94 -0.77 3.33
N VAL A 47 -14.90 -1.69 3.34
CA VAL A 47 -15.62 -2.07 4.59
C VAL A 47 -14.73 -2.91 5.51
N VAL A 48 -14.27 -4.07 5.04
CA VAL A 48 -13.54 -5.03 5.89
C VAL A 48 -12.22 -4.42 6.38
N GLN A 49 -11.47 -3.76 5.50
CA GLN A 49 -10.16 -3.20 5.85
C GLN A 49 -10.25 -2.01 6.82
N VAL A 50 -11.34 -1.23 6.84
CA VAL A 50 -11.52 -0.16 7.85
C VAL A 50 -11.89 -0.74 9.21
N VAL A 51 -12.81 -1.72 9.26
CA VAL A 51 -13.18 -2.40 10.52
C VAL A 51 -11.97 -3.09 11.16
N LEU A 52 -11.19 -3.84 10.37
CA LEU A 52 -9.96 -4.48 10.85
C LEU A 52 -8.92 -3.48 11.36
N ARG A 53 -8.80 -2.29 10.73
CA ARG A 53 -7.90 -1.24 11.22
C ARG A 53 -8.32 -0.71 12.59
N VAL A 54 -9.61 -0.38 12.78
CA VAL A 54 -10.12 0.13 14.05
C VAL A 54 -9.97 -0.90 15.17
N LEU A 55 -10.34 -2.17 14.91
CA LEU A 55 -10.15 -3.26 15.86
C LEU A 55 -8.67 -3.48 16.20
N GLY A 56 -7.78 -3.43 15.20
CA GLY A 56 -6.33 -3.58 15.39
C GLY A 56 -5.70 -2.44 16.21
N ILE A 57 -6.18 -1.20 16.05
CA ILE A 57 -5.76 -0.06 16.88
C ILE A 57 -6.15 -0.30 18.34
N CYS A 58 -7.42 -0.63 18.60
CA CYS A 58 -7.90 -0.93 19.95
C CYS A 58 -7.14 -2.10 20.59
N ALA A 59 -6.95 -3.20 19.86
CA ALA A 59 -6.22 -4.36 20.34
C ALA A 59 -4.75 -4.04 20.68
N ASN A 60 -4.05 -3.30 19.82
CA ASN A 60 -2.64 -2.97 20.07
C ASN A 60 -2.44 -1.91 21.17
N VAL A 61 -3.37 -0.97 21.33
CA VAL A 61 -3.40 -0.09 22.51
C VAL A 61 -3.59 -0.90 23.79
N ILE A 62 -4.50 -1.87 23.81
CA ILE A 62 -4.70 -2.77 24.97
C ILE A 62 -3.42 -3.60 25.23
N ASN A 63 -2.80 -4.17 24.19
CA ASN A 63 -1.55 -4.92 24.30
C ASN A 63 -0.44 -4.07 24.96
N ILE A 64 -0.22 -2.84 24.48
CA ILE A 64 0.77 -1.91 25.04
C ILE A 64 0.46 -1.62 26.52
N LEU A 65 -0.80 -1.30 26.85
CA LEU A 65 -1.20 -1.01 28.24
C LEU A 65 -1.03 -2.22 29.17
N VAL A 66 -1.27 -3.44 28.68
CA VAL A 66 -1.06 -4.69 29.43
C VAL A 66 0.42 -4.96 29.63
N PHE A 67 1.24 -4.90 28.58
CA PHE A 67 2.69 -5.16 28.68
C PHE A 67 3.42 -4.11 29.54
N MET A 68 2.98 -2.85 29.52
CA MET A 68 3.49 -1.81 30.41
C MET A 68 3.07 -2.00 31.88
N LYS A 69 1.93 -2.66 32.15
CA LYS A 69 1.48 -3.01 33.51
C LYS A 69 2.00 -4.36 34.02
N ALA A 70 2.48 -5.23 33.14
CA ALA A 70 2.94 -6.59 33.48
C ALA A 70 4.23 -6.64 34.33
N GLY A 71 4.85 -5.49 34.64
CA GLY A 71 6.00 -5.39 35.55
C GLY A 71 7.36 -5.52 34.83
N PRO A 72 8.30 -6.35 35.32
CA PRO A 72 9.63 -6.46 34.72
C PRO A 72 9.54 -7.06 33.31
N VAL A 73 9.78 -6.22 32.30
CA VAL A 73 9.69 -6.58 30.86
C VAL A 73 10.71 -7.67 30.51
N ASP A 74 10.28 -8.93 30.50
CA ASP A 74 11.08 -10.05 30.00
C ASP A 74 11.44 -9.89 28.51
N SER A 75 12.43 -10.66 28.04
CA SER A 75 12.90 -10.58 26.65
C SER A 75 11.80 -10.87 25.62
N VAL A 76 10.84 -11.74 25.94
CA VAL A 76 9.64 -11.99 25.12
C VAL A 76 8.69 -10.78 25.14
N THR A 77 8.43 -10.21 26.33
CA THR A 77 7.54 -9.07 26.53
C THR A 77 8.06 -7.81 25.83
N ALA A 78 9.38 -7.62 25.77
CA ALA A 78 10.02 -6.55 25.00
C ALA A 78 9.71 -6.67 23.49
N GLY A 79 9.75 -7.89 22.96
CA GLY A 79 9.40 -8.16 21.56
C GLY A 79 7.92 -7.91 21.26
N PHE A 80 7.00 -8.41 22.11
CA PHE A 80 5.57 -8.16 21.92
C PHE A 80 5.18 -6.67 22.10
N LEU A 81 5.81 -5.94 23.02
CA LEU A 81 5.63 -4.50 23.14
C LEU A 81 6.14 -3.77 21.88
N GLY A 82 7.32 -4.14 21.38
CA GLY A 82 7.88 -3.60 20.14
C GLY A 82 7.01 -3.87 18.90
N LEU A 83 6.39 -5.05 18.82
CA LEU A 83 5.46 -5.43 17.76
C LEU A 83 4.15 -4.63 17.84
N ALA A 84 3.53 -4.54 19.02
CA ALA A 84 2.28 -3.80 19.20
C ALA A 84 2.44 -2.29 18.91
N VAL A 85 3.62 -1.72 19.16
CA VAL A 85 3.95 -0.34 18.74
C VAL A 85 4.09 -0.23 17.23
N ALA A 86 4.75 -1.19 16.56
CA ALA A 86 4.90 -1.18 15.10
C ALA A 86 3.54 -1.29 14.39
N ASP A 87 2.71 -2.23 14.81
CA ASP A 87 1.35 -2.39 14.30
C ASP A 87 0.46 -1.17 14.57
N LEU A 88 0.58 -0.55 15.75
CA LEU A 88 -0.17 0.68 16.06
C LEU A 88 0.27 1.84 15.14
N CYS A 89 1.57 2.01 14.91
CA CYS A 89 2.10 3.01 13.98
C CYS A 89 1.64 2.73 12.53
N PHE A 90 1.72 1.48 12.07
CA PHE A 90 1.20 1.05 10.76
C PHE A 90 -0.25 1.47 10.58
N LEU A 91 -1.12 1.09 11.53
CA LEU A 91 -2.56 1.29 11.42
C LEU A 91 -2.97 2.77 11.52
N MET A 92 -2.35 3.52 12.45
CA MET A 92 -2.62 4.95 12.64
C MET A 92 -2.21 5.78 11.43
N ILE A 93 -1.02 5.55 10.87
CA ILE A 93 -0.54 6.32 9.72
C ILE A 93 -1.32 5.96 8.45
N PHE A 94 -1.72 4.68 8.28
CA PHE A 94 -2.61 4.31 7.19
C PHE A 94 -3.96 5.02 7.32
N LEU A 95 -4.58 5.01 8.51
CA LEU A 95 -5.86 5.69 8.75
C LEU A 95 -5.77 7.21 8.51
N ALA A 96 -4.63 7.83 8.86
CA ALA A 96 -4.37 9.24 8.56
C ALA A 96 -4.31 9.52 7.04
N SER A 97 -3.64 8.70 6.23
CA SER A 97 -3.65 8.87 4.77
C SER A 97 -5.06 8.76 4.17
N ILE A 98 -5.87 7.79 4.62
CA ILE A 98 -7.27 7.67 4.20
C ILE A 98 -8.07 8.92 4.57
N ALA A 99 -7.88 9.46 5.78
CA ALA A 99 -8.58 10.66 6.25
C ALA A 99 -8.27 11.90 5.40
N LEU A 100 -7.02 12.06 4.92
CA LEU A 100 -6.64 13.17 4.04
C LEU A 100 -7.36 13.13 2.69
N ILE A 101 -7.48 11.94 2.07
CA ILE A 101 -8.21 11.74 0.81
C ILE A 101 -9.71 12.04 0.99
N ILE A 102 -10.29 11.68 2.14
CA ILE A 102 -11.69 11.97 2.45
C ILE A 102 -11.88 13.49 2.67
N MET A 103 -10.99 14.15 3.42
CA MET A 103 -11.04 15.61 3.63
C MET A 103 -10.97 16.38 2.30
N GLU A 104 -10.10 15.97 1.38
CA GLU A 104 -10.01 16.55 0.05
C GLU A 104 -11.33 16.42 -0.73
N LYS A 105 -11.86 15.19 -0.84
CA LYS A 105 -13.02 14.90 -1.69
C LYS A 105 -14.36 15.37 -1.13
N SER A 106 -14.52 15.34 0.20
CA SER A 106 -15.80 15.66 0.85
C SER A 106 -15.93 17.12 1.27
N PHE A 107 -14.81 17.80 1.54
CA PHE A 107 -14.83 19.16 2.11
C PHE A 107 -14.00 20.19 1.33
N ALA A 108 -13.22 19.78 0.32
CA ALA A 108 -12.44 20.68 -0.56
C ALA A 108 -11.55 21.72 0.18
N VAL A 109 -11.10 21.38 1.39
CA VAL A 109 -10.68 22.34 2.43
C VAL A 109 -9.52 23.26 2.02
N TYR A 110 -8.61 22.81 1.17
CA TYR A 110 -7.39 23.55 0.83
C TYR A 110 -7.15 23.66 -0.67
N SER A 111 -7.18 24.90 -1.18
CA SER A 111 -6.85 25.19 -2.59
C SER A 111 -5.33 25.25 -2.87
N TYR A 112 -4.51 25.39 -1.82
CA TYR A 112 -3.06 25.61 -1.89
C TYR A 112 -2.21 24.33 -1.69
N ILE A 113 -2.74 23.30 -1.04
CA ILE A 113 -2.03 22.05 -0.73
C ILE A 113 -2.77 20.90 -1.40
N ASP A 114 -2.09 20.14 -2.24
CA ASP A 114 -2.59 18.89 -2.78
C ASP A 114 -2.58 17.80 -1.70
N LEU A 115 -3.76 17.58 -1.10
CA LEU A 115 -3.97 16.55 -0.07
C LEU A 115 -3.81 15.13 -0.63
N SER A 116 -4.01 14.91 -1.94
CA SER A 116 -3.77 13.63 -2.60
C SER A 116 -2.27 13.33 -2.67
N SER A 117 -1.46 14.32 -3.09
CA SER A 117 0.01 14.21 -3.04
C SER A 117 0.53 14.00 -1.62
N LEU A 118 0.01 14.75 -0.63
CA LEU A 118 0.41 14.58 0.78
C LEU A 118 0.01 13.19 1.32
N SER A 119 -1.19 12.72 1.01
CA SER A 119 -1.63 11.38 1.35
C SER A 119 -0.75 10.30 0.71
N PHE A 120 -0.31 10.48 -0.55
CA PHE A 120 0.58 9.52 -1.20
C PHE A 120 1.91 9.37 -0.45
N VAL A 121 2.56 10.49 -0.07
CA VAL A 121 3.77 10.45 0.78
C VAL A 121 3.50 9.71 2.10
N ILE A 122 2.43 10.09 2.81
CA ILE A 122 2.09 9.50 4.10
C ILE A 122 1.76 8.00 3.98
N SER A 123 1.17 7.56 2.86
CA SER A 123 0.84 6.15 2.60
C SER A 123 2.05 5.23 2.42
N MET A 124 3.27 5.77 2.26
CA MET A 124 4.50 4.99 2.15
C MET A 124 5.07 4.62 3.54
N TYR A 125 4.86 5.45 4.56
CA TYR A 125 5.38 5.21 5.91
C TYR A 125 4.85 3.92 6.58
N PRO A 126 3.56 3.52 6.43
CA PRO A 126 3.09 2.23 6.92
C PRO A 126 3.92 1.04 6.42
N ILE A 127 4.44 1.08 5.19
CA ILE A 127 5.20 -0.04 4.61
C ILE A 127 6.44 -0.34 5.49
N MET A 128 7.19 0.70 5.90
CA MET A 128 8.31 0.58 6.84
C MET A 128 7.90 -0.06 8.18
N PHE A 129 6.75 0.34 8.75
CA PHE A 129 6.29 -0.23 10.02
C PHE A 129 5.81 -1.69 9.86
N GLY A 130 5.24 -2.06 8.71
CA GLY A 130 4.89 -3.44 8.39
C GLY A 130 6.12 -4.35 8.33
N ASP A 131 7.20 -3.89 7.68
CA ASP A 131 8.48 -4.61 7.66
C ASP A 131 9.08 -4.78 9.07
N VAL A 132 9.00 -3.75 9.91
CA VAL A 132 9.39 -3.85 11.33
C VAL A 132 8.55 -4.92 12.06
N SER A 133 7.23 -4.95 11.85
CA SER A 133 6.37 -6.00 12.43
C SER A 133 6.73 -7.40 11.94
N TYR A 134 7.03 -7.59 10.65
CA TYR A 134 7.50 -8.89 10.11
C TYR A 134 8.85 -9.32 10.71
N LEU A 135 9.80 -8.39 10.84
CA LEU A 135 11.13 -8.67 11.41
C LEU A 135 11.04 -8.99 12.92
N ILE A 136 10.24 -8.26 13.70
CA ILE A 136 10.00 -8.54 15.12
C ILE A 136 9.24 -9.87 15.29
N THR A 137 8.25 -10.16 14.43
CA THR A 137 7.53 -11.46 14.43
C THR A 137 8.47 -12.62 14.14
N THR A 138 9.39 -12.46 13.17
CA THR A 138 10.41 -13.47 12.85
C THR A 138 11.36 -13.69 14.03
N TYR A 139 11.83 -12.61 14.68
CA TYR A 139 12.64 -12.69 15.89
C TYR A 139 11.92 -13.42 17.03
N LEU A 140 10.64 -13.11 17.28
CA LEU A 140 9.80 -13.79 18.27
C LEU A 140 9.61 -15.28 17.93
N ALA A 141 9.39 -15.63 16.66
CA ALA A 141 9.26 -17.02 16.23
C ALA A 141 10.55 -17.82 16.47
N ILE A 142 11.71 -17.24 16.12
CA ILE A 142 13.03 -17.82 16.43
C ILE A 142 13.20 -17.98 17.95
N GLN A 143 12.85 -16.97 18.74
CA GLN A 143 12.94 -17.02 20.19
C GLN A 143 12.09 -18.16 20.77
N LYS A 144 10.86 -18.35 20.29
CA LYS A 144 9.96 -19.45 20.72
C LYS A 144 10.50 -20.82 20.31
N ALA A 145 11.03 -20.97 19.09
CA ALA A 145 11.65 -22.21 18.63
C ALA A 145 12.91 -22.57 19.45
N CYS A 146 13.82 -21.61 19.66
CA CYS A 146 15.03 -21.81 20.46
C CYS A 146 14.75 -22.14 21.94
N CYS A 147 13.63 -21.66 22.48
CA CYS A 147 13.19 -22.00 23.85
C CYS A 147 12.89 -23.50 24.03
N VAL A 148 12.40 -24.17 22.98
CA VAL A 148 12.14 -25.62 22.97
C VAL A 148 13.39 -26.40 22.55
N ALA A 149 14.09 -25.94 21.51
CA ALA A 149 15.23 -26.67 20.93
C ALA A 149 16.51 -26.64 21.78
N ILE A 150 16.79 -25.54 22.51
CA ILE A 150 18.05 -25.38 23.27
C ILE A 150 17.80 -24.72 24.65
N PRO A 151 16.99 -25.35 25.54
CA PRO A 151 16.57 -24.74 26.81
C PRO A 151 17.74 -24.33 27.71
N LEU A 152 18.82 -25.13 27.74
CA LEU A 152 20.03 -24.87 28.54
C LEU A 152 20.83 -23.61 28.11
N ARG A 153 20.67 -23.13 26.87
CA ARG A 153 21.32 -21.90 26.39
C ARG A 153 20.36 -20.73 26.26
N PHE A 154 19.06 -20.99 26.08
CA PHE A 154 18.04 -19.98 25.84
C PHE A 154 18.12 -18.76 26.77
N LYS A 155 18.14 -18.98 28.10
CA LYS A 155 18.17 -17.93 29.12
C LYS A 155 19.43 -17.06 29.11
N ASN A 156 20.56 -17.58 28.62
CA ASN A 156 21.82 -16.85 28.51
C ASN A 156 22.01 -16.16 27.14
N VAL A 157 21.32 -16.62 26.10
CA VAL A 157 21.33 -15.99 24.78
C VAL A 157 20.35 -14.81 24.76
N PHE A 158 19.09 -15.05 25.09
CA PHE A 158 17.97 -14.11 24.96
C PHE A 158 17.72 -13.31 26.25
N THR A 159 18.73 -12.58 26.73
CA THR A 159 18.59 -11.71 27.91
C THR A 159 17.73 -10.47 27.61
N ARG A 160 17.11 -9.88 28.64
CA ARG A 160 16.25 -8.69 28.55
C ARG A 160 16.89 -7.56 27.74
N THR A 161 18.09 -7.15 28.12
CA THR A 161 18.84 -6.04 27.48
C THR A 161 19.14 -6.33 26.01
N ARG A 162 19.48 -7.59 25.67
CA ARG A 162 19.73 -7.99 24.28
C ARG A 162 18.45 -7.96 23.44
N SER A 163 17.32 -8.42 23.97
CA SER A 163 16.05 -8.36 23.24
C SER A 163 15.61 -6.92 22.96
N ILE A 164 15.72 -6.03 23.96
CA ILE A 164 15.44 -4.60 23.79
C ILE A 164 16.37 -3.99 22.72
N ALA A 165 17.67 -4.30 22.76
CA ALA A 165 18.63 -3.84 21.76
C ALA A 165 18.32 -4.38 20.35
N VAL A 166 17.90 -5.65 20.20
CA VAL A 166 17.47 -6.22 18.92
C VAL A 166 16.24 -5.49 18.39
N VAL A 167 15.19 -5.33 19.20
CA VAL A 167 13.97 -4.59 18.80
C VAL A 167 14.30 -3.18 18.34
N ILE A 168 15.09 -2.42 19.11
CA ILE A 168 15.51 -1.06 18.72
C ILE A 168 16.33 -1.10 17.42
N SER A 169 17.24 -2.07 17.25
CA SER A 169 18.02 -2.20 16.03
C SER A 169 17.16 -2.48 14.80
N THR A 170 16.06 -3.22 14.94
CA THR A 170 15.09 -3.46 13.84
C THR A 170 14.46 -2.15 13.37
N TYR A 171 14.01 -1.29 14.29
CA TYR A 171 13.50 0.04 13.95
C TYR A 171 14.56 0.93 13.27
N VAL A 172 15.81 0.91 13.77
CA VAL A 172 16.90 1.70 13.19
C VAL A 172 17.29 1.20 11.79
N VAL A 173 17.40 -0.12 11.58
CA VAL A 173 17.71 -0.71 10.27
C VAL A 173 16.61 -0.41 9.25
N ALA A 174 15.34 -0.54 9.65
CA ALA A 174 14.22 -0.17 8.78
C ALA A 174 14.24 1.33 8.45
N LEU A 175 14.48 2.22 9.43
CA LEU A 175 14.59 3.65 9.18
C LEU A 175 15.74 4.00 8.23
N VAL A 176 16.92 3.36 8.37
CA VAL A 176 18.06 3.56 7.46
C VAL A 176 17.77 3.03 6.05
N TYR A 177 17.10 1.89 5.92
CA TYR A 177 16.72 1.31 4.64
C TYR A 177 15.68 2.15 3.88
N TYR A 178 14.68 2.70 4.60
CA TYR A 178 13.65 3.56 4.02
C TYR A 178 14.06 5.04 3.90
N CYS A 179 15.09 5.50 4.60
CA CYS A 179 15.64 6.87 4.52
C CYS A 179 15.86 7.36 3.06
N PRO A 180 16.59 6.66 2.17
CA PRO A 180 16.77 7.11 0.78
C PRO A 180 15.46 7.19 0.00
N ILE A 181 14.45 6.38 0.34
CA ILE A 181 13.12 6.42 -0.29
C ILE A 181 12.41 7.72 0.13
N PHE A 182 12.37 8.02 1.43
CA PHE A 182 11.75 9.25 1.95
C PHE A 182 12.46 10.51 1.46
N VAL A 183 13.80 10.54 1.45
CA VAL A 183 14.58 11.69 0.93
C VAL A 183 14.37 11.90 -0.57
N SER A 184 14.09 10.83 -1.34
CA SER A 184 13.77 10.93 -2.77
C SER A 184 12.34 11.40 -3.07
N MET A 185 11.47 11.50 -2.05
CA MET A 185 10.09 11.98 -2.13
C MET A 185 9.98 13.47 -1.77
N ALA A 186 10.69 14.31 -2.52
CA ALA A 186 10.60 15.75 -2.38
C ALA A 186 9.19 16.28 -2.75
N LEU A 187 8.66 17.17 -1.91
CA LEU A 187 7.51 18.02 -2.21
C LEU A 187 8.04 19.37 -2.68
N ASP A 188 7.67 19.82 -3.88
CA ASP A 188 8.13 21.08 -4.46
C ASP A 188 6.97 22.05 -4.69
N LEU A 189 7.23 23.35 -4.50
CA LEU A 189 6.25 24.42 -4.61
C LEU A 189 6.19 24.97 -6.03
N GLN A 190 5.63 24.18 -6.94
CA GLN A 190 5.46 24.58 -8.34
C GLN A 190 4.31 25.62 -8.47
N PRO A 191 4.53 26.80 -9.07
CA PRO A 191 3.48 27.79 -9.27
C PRO A 191 2.49 27.33 -10.35
N PHE A 192 1.29 26.90 -9.94
CA PHE A 192 0.24 26.38 -10.82
C PHE A 192 -0.45 27.52 -11.57
N ARG A 193 0.14 27.91 -12.71
CA ARG A 193 -0.34 29.00 -13.57
C ARG A 193 -1.54 28.59 -14.42
N SER A 194 -2.71 28.49 -13.80
CA SER A 194 -3.99 28.31 -14.50
C SER A 194 -4.51 29.64 -15.06
N THR A 195 -5.10 29.62 -16.26
CA THR A 195 -5.60 30.79 -17.01
C THR A 195 -6.68 31.62 -16.29
N LYS A 196 -7.15 31.19 -15.11
CA LYS A 196 -8.10 31.93 -14.26
C LYS A 196 -7.68 32.10 -12.79
N SER A 197 -6.51 31.62 -12.35
CA SER A 197 -6.01 31.87 -10.98
C SER A 197 -4.50 31.66 -10.85
N ASN A 198 -3.82 32.57 -10.15
CA ASN A 198 -2.41 32.47 -9.77
C ASN A 198 -2.22 31.74 -8.44
N SER A 199 -2.82 30.56 -8.28
CA SER A 199 -2.69 29.74 -7.07
C SER A 199 -1.40 28.90 -7.14
N VAL A 200 -0.47 29.07 -6.20
CA VAL A 200 0.63 28.10 -6.04
C VAL A 200 0.07 26.81 -5.46
N LYS A 201 0.50 25.65 -5.99
CA LYS A 201 0.10 24.33 -5.49
C LYS A 201 1.33 23.48 -5.20
N LEU A 202 1.37 22.90 -4.00
CA LEU A 202 2.40 21.92 -3.65
C LEU A 202 2.19 20.66 -4.51
N TYR A 203 3.22 20.20 -5.22
CA TYR A 203 3.18 18.97 -6.00
C TYR A 203 4.27 17.98 -5.55
N LEU A 204 3.96 16.69 -5.63
CA LEU A 204 4.96 15.63 -5.43
C LEU A 204 5.96 15.60 -6.59
N LEU A 205 7.18 16.07 -6.32
CA LEU A 205 8.24 16.13 -7.32
C LEU A 205 9.26 15.02 -7.03
N LEU A 206 8.82 13.78 -7.29
CA LEU A 206 9.67 12.59 -7.27
C LEU A 206 11.00 12.86 -7.98
N SER A 207 12.10 12.43 -7.37
CA SER A 207 13.42 12.47 -8.01
C SER A 207 13.39 11.77 -9.38
N PRO A 208 14.25 12.17 -10.35
CA PRO A 208 14.31 11.50 -11.65
C PRO A 208 14.57 9.98 -11.52
N LEU A 209 15.37 9.56 -10.53
CA LEU A 209 15.62 8.15 -10.23
C LEU A 209 14.35 7.41 -9.76
N THR A 210 13.54 8.03 -8.90
CA THR A 210 12.27 7.45 -8.43
C THR A 210 11.25 7.34 -9.55
N ARG A 211 11.27 8.26 -10.54
CA ARG A 211 10.40 8.18 -11.72
C ARG A 211 10.73 6.97 -12.59
N GLU A 212 12.01 6.67 -12.81
CA GLU A 212 12.39 5.48 -13.57
C GLU A 212 12.13 4.18 -12.80
N LEU A 213 12.38 4.13 -11.48
CA LEU A 213 11.99 2.97 -10.67
C LEU A 213 10.48 2.70 -10.72
N ILE A 214 9.63 3.73 -10.65
CA ILE A 214 8.16 3.58 -10.76
C ILE A 214 7.69 3.34 -12.22
N ARG A 215 8.49 3.69 -13.24
CA ARG A 215 8.26 3.25 -14.62
C ARG A 215 8.55 1.76 -14.77
N LEU A 216 9.72 1.30 -14.32
CA LEU A 216 10.11 -0.11 -14.33
C LEU A 216 9.12 -0.98 -13.54
N PHE A 217 8.74 -0.58 -12.32
CA PHE A 217 7.78 -1.32 -11.52
C PHE A 217 6.39 -1.39 -12.19
N ARG A 218 5.94 -0.33 -12.88
CA ARG A 218 4.69 -0.34 -13.67
C ARG A 218 4.79 -1.08 -15.00
N LEU A 219 5.97 -1.38 -15.51
CA LEU A 219 6.16 -2.28 -16.65
C LEU A 219 6.11 -3.74 -16.18
N ILE A 220 6.83 -4.05 -15.10
CA ILE A 220 6.84 -5.38 -14.46
C ILE A 220 5.45 -5.78 -13.96
N ASN A 221 4.71 -4.88 -13.30
CA ASN A 221 3.34 -5.12 -12.84
C ASN A 221 2.28 -4.94 -13.96
N LYS A 222 2.66 -5.17 -15.23
CA LYS A 222 1.76 -5.15 -16.39
C LYS A 222 2.04 -6.30 -17.38
N THR A 223 2.92 -7.22 -16.99
CA THR A 223 3.15 -8.54 -17.57
C THR A 223 2.73 -9.60 -16.57
#